data_AF-A0A2V5M4L1-F1
#
_entry.id   AF-A0A2V5M4L1-F1
#
_cell.length_a   1.000
_cell.length_b   1.000
_cell.length_c   1.000
_cell.angle_alpha   90.00
_cell.angle_beta   90.00
_cell.angle_gamma   90.00
#
_symmetry.space_group_name_H-M   'P 1'
#
loop_
_entity.id
_entity.type
_entity.pdbx_description
1 polymer ?
#
loop_
_entity_poly.entity_id
_entity_poly.type
_entity_poly.pdbx_seq_one_letter_code
_entity_poly.pdbx_strand_id
1 'polypeptide(L)'
;MRYGILFLLGTAALALEVAAQSVDVVRPEDQQKARRAVVKKQEKRAKQTSIIEFRGEQAFKENELRVALKEEITTIEDFGLSPARADDLAFFLEVFYRKHGYAKVDVHYVIESGARLRLNIDEGPRFLLSQVIFDGNAHEPADKLFEYIVGPTRERYSRMEKTLPFVASDLEEGTHLVQRFYVAEGFLNAVVDPPRDKFLGDSSDVEVVVPIHEGRQYFFGNITFSGQTVYGAEALRGQISDLLQRPYTDVRVDDIPRRLEAYFKARGYYDAKVAADGAPDEAVNGRVPVHIVVSPGAVYHFDGVTVTGLRRLHSSFVTKRFTRLEGKTYSPDALDERFRTLMKTGQFNVLQIKPVPVDGHLLRLDISAEEAKSKEFGFWGGFDTYEGALAGVQVGDRDLFGYGRPLTATIEVSQRSYRGEILYEDPFFFDTDFVFTARVFALTFDYDGYTKFELGGRFELSRKITKYDEALFRRVVWTSPTHK
;
A
#
# COMPACT_ATOMS: atom_id res chain seq x y z
N MET A 1 -40.86 2.59 68.37
CA MET A 1 -41.24 1.17 68.24
C MET A 1 -42.62 1.07 67.61
N ARG A 2 -42.69 0.77 66.31
CA ARG A 2 -43.89 0.30 65.60
C ARG A 2 -43.41 -0.34 64.29
N TYR A 3 -43.77 -1.59 64.10
CA TYR A 3 -43.33 -2.48 63.01
C TYR A 3 -43.91 -2.03 61.66
N GLY A 4 -43.06 -2.03 60.63
CA GLY A 4 -43.41 -1.74 59.23
C GLY A 4 -43.15 -2.96 58.35
N ILE A 5 -44.15 -3.31 57.58
CA ILE A 5 -44.34 -4.51 56.74
C ILE A 5 -43.42 -4.48 55.50
N LEU A 6 -42.82 -5.63 55.18
CA LEU A 6 -42.13 -5.88 53.91
C LEU A 6 -43.12 -5.89 52.75
N PHE A 7 -42.83 -5.11 51.71
CA PHE A 7 -43.38 -5.29 50.36
C PHE A 7 -42.22 -5.51 49.38
N LEU A 8 -42.19 -6.71 48.81
CA LEU A 8 -41.38 -7.10 47.65
C LEU A 8 -42.04 -6.54 46.38
N LEU A 9 -41.30 -5.74 45.62
CA LEU A 9 -41.67 -5.33 44.26
C LEU A 9 -40.55 -5.73 43.31
N GLY A 10 -40.78 -6.85 42.60
CA GLY A 10 -40.01 -7.22 41.43
C GLY A 10 -40.41 -6.36 40.24
N THR A 11 -39.43 -5.86 39.50
CA THR A 11 -39.63 -5.22 38.19
C THR A 11 -39.06 -6.13 37.12
N ALA A 12 -39.95 -6.67 36.29
CA ALA A 12 -39.62 -7.40 35.09
C ALA A 12 -39.24 -6.41 34.00
N ALA A 13 -38.01 -6.52 33.47
CA ALA A 13 -37.60 -5.81 32.27
C ALA A 13 -37.94 -6.68 31.05
N LEU A 14 -38.91 -6.23 30.24
CA LEU A 14 -39.10 -6.74 28.88
C LEU A 14 -37.92 -6.30 28.00
N ALA A 15 -37.15 -7.27 27.51
CA ALA A 15 -36.20 -7.05 26.42
C ALA A 15 -36.97 -7.06 25.09
N LEU A 16 -36.91 -5.96 24.35
CA LEU A 16 -37.36 -5.88 22.95
C LEU A 16 -36.13 -6.17 22.07
N GLU A 17 -36.12 -7.33 21.40
CA GLU A 17 -35.16 -7.62 20.32
C GLU A 17 -35.52 -6.81 19.08
N VAL A 18 -34.65 -5.89 18.68
CA VAL A 18 -34.66 -5.30 17.33
C VAL A 18 -33.56 -5.98 16.55
N ALA A 19 -33.94 -6.92 15.67
CA ALA A 19 -33.06 -7.52 14.69
C ALA A 19 -32.73 -6.47 13.61
N ALA A 20 -31.57 -5.81 13.75
CA ALA A 20 -30.94 -5.09 12.65
C ALA A 20 -29.90 -6.02 12.01
N GLN A 21 -30.19 -6.51 10.80
CA GLN A 21 -29.18 -7.14 9.96
C GLN A 21 -28.19 -6.06 9.48
N SER A 22 -27.15 -5.82 10.25
CA SER A 22 -25.94 -5.16 9.76
C SER A 22 -25.15 -6.16 8.94
N VAL A 23 -25.03 -5.93 7.63
CA VAL A 23 -24.00 -6.60 6.83
C VAL A 23 -22.66 -6.05 7.31
N ASP A 24 -21.96 -6.83 8.15
CA ASP A 24 -20.61 -6.51 8.59
C ASP A 24 -19.69 -6.50 7.37
N VAL A 25 -19.26 -5.30 6.98
CA VAL A 25 -18.17 -5.14 6.01
C VAL A 25 -16.89 -5.56 6.72
N VAL A 26 -16.51 -6.82 6.56
CA VAL A 26 -15.27 -7.37 7.12
C VAL A 26 -14.10 -6.54 6.62
N ARG A 27 -13.35 -5.94 7.55
CA ARG A 27 -12.21 -5.09 7.23
C ARG A 27 -11.17 -5.89 6.42
N PRO A 28 -10.48 -5.27 5.45
CA PRO A 28 -9.47 -5.97 4.64
C PRO A 28 -8.38 -6.67 5.47
N GLU A 29 -8.01 -6.09 6.61
CA GLU A 29 -7.03 -6.64 7.55
C GLU A 29 -7.51 -7.93 8.23
N ASP A 30 -8.79 -8.00 8.60
CA ASP A 30 -9.40 -9.18 9.21
C ASP A 30 -9.53 -10.33 8.20
N GLN A 31 -9.82 -10.01 6.93
CA GLN A 31 -9.79 -10.99 5.84
C GLN A 31 -8.38 -11.56 5.62
N GLN A 32 -7.34 -10.72 5.67
CA GLN A 32 -5.95 -11.19 5.54
C GLN A 32 -5.53 -12.08 6.71
N LYS A 33 -5.93 -11.74 7.94
CA LYS A 33 -5.64 -12.54 9.14
C LYS A 33 -6.35 -13.89 9.11
N ALA A 34 -7.61 -13.91 8.67
CA ALA A 34 -8.36 -15.15 8.47
C ALA A 34 -7.73 -16.04 7.39
N ARG A 35 -7.36 -15.48 6.23
CA ARG A 35 -6.66 -16.20 5.16
C ARG A 35 -5.33 -16.80 5.65
N ARG A 36 -4.53 -16.02 6.39
CA ARG A 36 -3.27 -16.50 6.98
C ARG A 36 -3.49 -17.61 8.00
N ALA A 37 -4.56 -17.56 8.79
CA ALA A 37 -4.90 -18.60 9.76
C ALA A 37 -5.34 -19.91 9.07
N VAL A 38 -6.09 -19.83 7.97
CA VAL A 38 -6.47 -20.98 7.13
C VAL A 38 -5.22 -21.64 6.54
N VAL A 39 -4.34 -20.84 5.92
CA VAL A 39 -3.07 -21.33 5.35
C VAL A 39 -2.21 -22.03 6.40
N LYS A 40 -2.03 -21.44 7.58
CA LYS A 40 -1.27 -22.08 8.68
C LYS A 40 -1.91 -23.37 9.18
N LYS A 41 -3.23 -23.44 9.18
CA LYS A 41 -3.98 -24.63 9.59
C LYS A 41 -3.81 -25.76 8.56
N GLN A 42 -3.88 -25.44 7.26
CA GLN A 42 -3.60 -26.38 6.17
C GLN A 42 -2.15 -26.88 6.22
N GLU A 43 -1.16 -25.99 6.42
CA GLU A 43 0.26 -26.38 6.56
C GLU A 43 0.50 -27.33 7.74
N LYS A 44 -0.11 -27.06 8.90
CA LYS A 44 0.00 -27.95 10.06
C LYS A 44 -0.65 -29.30 9.81
N ARG A 45 -1.75 -29.33 9.05
CA ARG A 45 -2.48 -30.56 8.68
C ARG A 45 -1.69 -31.40 7.68
N ALA A 46 -1.21 -30.81 6.60
CA ALA A 46 -0.39 -31.50 5.58
C ALA A 46 0.87 -32.16 6.17
N LYS A 47 1.46 -31.56 7.21
CA LYS A 47 2.60 -32.15 7.97
C LYS A 47 2.24 -33.37 8.82
N GLN A 48 0.96 -33.60 9.13
CA GLN A 48 0.49 -34.68 10.00
C GLN A 48 -0.13 -35.86 9.23
N THR A 49 -0.33 -35.72 7.92
CA THR A 49 -0.95 -36.74 7.05
C THR A 49 -0.05 -37.95 6.84
N SER A 50 -0.33 -39.07 7.52
CA SER A 50 0.42 -40.34 7.40
C SER A 50 0.05 -41.19 6.18
N ILE A 51 -0.83 -40.68 5.31
CA ILE A 51 -1.37 -41.38 4.13
C ILE A 51 -0.41 -41.34 2.93
N ILE A 52 0.49 -40.35 2.89
CA ILE A 52 1.39 -40.10 1.75
C ILE A 52 2.82 -40.40 2.18
N GLU A 53 3.53 -41.21 1.42
CA GLU A 53 4.95 -41.55 1.59
C GLU A 53 5.73 -41.01 0.38
N PHE A 54 6.78 -40.23 0.64
CA PHE A 54 7.73 -39.78 -0.38
C PHE A 54 8.92 -40.75 -0.38
N ARG A 55 9.43 -41.10 -1.57
CA ARG A 55 10.65 -41.90 -1.73
C ARG A 55 11.51 -41.35 -2.84
N GLY A 56 12.80 -41.23 -2.59
CA GLY A 56 13.78 -40.76 -3.57
C GLY A 56 14.11 -39.27 -3.42
N GLU A 57 13.50 -38.58 -2.46
CA GLU A 57 13.83 -37.21 -2.12
C GLU A 57 15.24 -37.11 -1.50
N GLN A 58 16.09 -36.28 -2.11
CA GLN A 58 17.45 -36.01 -1.65
C GLN A 58 17.68 -34.50 -1.53
N ALA A 59 17.15 -33.72 -2.46
CA ALA A 59 17.29 -32.28 -2.51
C ALA A 59 16.49 -31.53 -1.44
N PHE A 60 15.29 -32.03 -1.13
CA PHE A 60 14.34 -31.38 -0.24
C PHE A 60 13.93 -32.30 0.90
N LYS A 61 13.67 -31.70 2.06
CA LYS A 61 13.12 -32.46 3.18
C LYS A 61 11.65 -32.75 2.92
N GLU A 62 11.17 -33.91 3.36
CA GLU A 62 9.76 -34.31 3.25
C GLU A 62 8.78 -33.22 3.75
N ASN A 63 9.13 -32.54 4.84
CA ASN A 63 8.33 -31.44 5.39
C ASN A 63 8.16 -30.26 4.40
N GLU A 64 9.14 -30.00 3.55
CA GLU A 64 9.11 -28.94 2.54
C GLU A 64 8.21 -29.36 1.39
N LEU A 65 8.32 -30.61 0.93
CA LEU A 65 7.45 -31.19 -0.10
C LEU A 65 5.97 -31.17 0.32
N ARG A 66 5.69 -31.54 1.58
CA ARG A 66 4.32 -31.48 2.14
C ARG A 66 3.77 -30.06 2.22
N VAL A 67 4.61 -29.07 2.48
CA VAL A 67 4.18 -27.66 2.49
C VAL A 67 3.90 -27.18 1.07
N ALA A 68 4.71 -27.59 0.10
CA ALA A 68 4.51 -27.26 -1.31
C ALA A 68 3.21 -27.85 -1.86
N LEU A 69 2.83 -29.05 -1.44
CA LEU A 69 1.64 -29.79 -1.90
C LEU A 69 0.43 -29.66 -0.97
N LYS A 70 0.39 -28.65 -0.09
CA LYS A 70 -0.61 -28.59 0.99
C LYS A 70 -2.06 -28.57 0.50
N GLU A 71 -2.33 -27.98 -0.67
CA GLU A 71 -3.70 -27.85 -1.21
C GLU A 71 -4.16 -29.22 -1.76
N GLU A 72 -3.27 -29.90 -2.46
CA GLU A 72 -3.48 -31.23 -3.04
C GLU A 72 -3.65 -32.26 -1.92
N ILE A 73 -2.82 -32.20 -0.88
CA ILE A 73 -2.92 -33.05 0.31
C ILE A 73 -4.25 -32.80 1.03
N THR A 74 -4.65 -31.54 1.24
CA THR A 74 -5.93 -31.20 1.88
C THR A 74 -7.12 -31.75 1.06
N THR A 75 -7.05 -31.66 -0.27
CA THR A 75 -8.09 -32.19 -1.17
C THR A 75 -8.21 -33.71 -1.08
N ILE A 76 -7.11 -34.43 -0.88
CA ILE A 76 -7.13 -35.88 -0.64
C ILE A 76 -7.73 -36.21 0.74
N GLU A 77 -7.47 -35.41 1.77
CA GLU A 77 -8.06 -35.62 3.10
C GLU A 77 -9.58 -35.37 3.09
N ASP A 78 -10.03 -34.31 2.43
CA ASP A 78 -11.45 -33.90 2.43
C ASP A 78 -12.31 -34.79 1.54
N PHE A 79 -11.78 -35.24 0.39
CA PHE A 79 -12.54 -36.00 -0.61
C PHE A 79 -12.07 -37.46 -0.77
N GLY A 80 -11.04 -37.90 -0.03
CA GLY A 80 -10.48 -39.26 0.06
C GLY A 80 -9.71 -39.77 -1.17
N LEU A 81 -8.48 -40.28 -1.08
CA LEU A 81 -7.60 -40.66 -2.21
C LEU A 81 -8.28 -41.32 -3.46
N SER A 82 -8.00 -40.80 -4.66
CA SER A 82 -8.34 -41.43 -5.96
C SER A 82 -7.18 -41.35 -6.95
N PRO A 83 -7.16 -42.18 -8.02
CA PRO A 83 -6.09 -42.14 -9.03
C PRO A 83 -5.85 -40.75 -9.64
N ALA A 84 -6.92 -40.02 -9.99
CA ALA A 84 -6.80 -38.67 -10.54
C ALA A 84 -6.08 -37.69 -9.58
N ARG A 85 -6.37 -37.78 -8.27
CA ARG A 85 -5.72 -36.90 -7.28
C ARG A 85 -4.30 -37.33 -6.93
N ALA A 86 -4.00 -38.61 -7.07
CA ALA A 86 -2.64 -39.11 -6.97
C ALA A 86 -1.78 -38.60 -8.15
N ASP A 87 -2.36 -38.60 -9.34
CA ASP A 87 -1.76 -38.03 -10.56
C ASP A 87 -1.54 -36.52 -10.43
N ASP A 88 -2.55 -35.76 -9.99
CA ASP A 88 -2.42 -34.32 -9.71
C ASP A 88 -1.26 -34.06 -8.75
N LEU A 89 -1.17 -34.83 -7.66
CA LEU A 89 -0.15 -34.64 -6.64
C LEU A 89 1.26 -34.97 -7.15
N ALA A 90 1.40 -36.00 -8.00
CA ALA A 90 2.64 -36.29 -8.71
C ALA A 90 3.03 -35.15 -9.66
N PHE A 91 2.08 -34.65 -10.46
CA PHE A 91 2.28 -33.54 -11.37
C PHE A 91 2.71 -32.25 -10.64
N PHE A 92 2.03 -31.86 -9.56
CA PHE A 92 2.39 -30.68 -8.79
C PHE A 92 3.75 -30.83 -8.09
N LEU A 93 4.13 -32.05 -7.71
CA LEU A 93 5.46 -32.33 -7.19
C LEU A 93 6.52 -32.13 -8.28
N GLU A 94 6.30 -32.64 -9.49
CA GLU A 94 7.18 -32.37 -10.64
C GLU A 94 7.30 -30.87 -10.91
N VAL A 95 6.18 -30.14 -10.92
CA VAL A 95 6.17 -28.69 -11.11
C VAL A 95 6.99 -28.00 -10.02
N PHE A 96 6.86 -28.43 -8.76
CA PHE A 96 7.68 -27.93 -7.66
C PHE A 96 9.17 -28.14 -7.91
N TYR A 97 9.58 -29.36 -8.27
CA TYR A 97 10.98 -29.70 -8.56
C TYR A 97 11.52 -28.93 -9.77
N ARG A 98 10.76 -28.85 -10.87
CA ARG A 98 11.12 -28.05 -12.06
C ARG A 98 11.32 -26.58 -11.72
N LYS A 99 10.49 -26.04 -10.82
CA LYS A 99 10.62 -24.67 -10.28
C LYS A 99 11.89 -24.43 -9.43
N HIS A 100 12.63 -25.48 -9.07
CA HIS A 100 13.89 -25.37 -8.33
C HIS A 100 15.12 -25.82 -9.13
N GLY A 101 14.97 -26.05 -10.44
CA GLY A 101 16.07 -26.40 -11.35
C GLY A 101 16.14 -27.86 -11.75
N TYR A 102 15.22 -28.71 -11.29
CA TYR A 102 15.20 -30.13 -11.62
C TYR A 102 14.38 -30.38 -12.88
N ALA A 103 14.92 -29.98 -14.04
CA ALA A 103 14.20 -30.03 -15.31
C ALA A 103 13.87 -31.46 -15.79
N LYS A 104 14.66 -32.45 -15.37
CA LYS A 104 14.50 -33.87 -15.72
C LYS A 104 13.86 -34.69 -14.59
N VAL A 105 13.18 -34.04 -13.64
CA VAL A 105 12.44 -34.74 -12.59
C VAL A 105 11.32 -35.59 -13.18
N ASP A 106 11.13 -36.75 -12.59
CA ASP A 106 10.09 -37.71 -12.94
C ASP A 106 9.48 -38.28 -11.65
N VAL A 107 8.15 -38.16 -11.50
CA VAL A 107 7.44 -38.60 -10.28
C VAL A 107 6.39 -39.64 -10.64
N HIS A 108 6.59 -40.84 -10.13
CA HIS A 108 5.67 -41.96 -10.31
C HIS A 108 4.88 -42.24 -9.03
N TYR A 109 3.55 -42.31 -9.12
CA TYR A 109 2.71 -42.65 -7.98
C TYR A 109 2.31 -44.14 -7.94
N VAL A 110 2.20 -44.70 -6.73
CA VAL A 110 1.70 -46.05 -6.47
C VAL A 110 0.70 -46.00 -5.32
N ILE A 111 -0.49 -46.54 -5.53
CA ILE A 111 -1.50 -46.69 -4.46
C ILE A 111 -1.39 -48.09 -3.87
N GLU A 112 -1.02 -48.18 -2.60
CA GLU A 112 -0.88 -49.45 -1.88
C GLU A 112 -2.18 -49.86 -1.17
N SER A 113 -2.26 -51.15 -0.82
CA SER A 113 -3.33 -51.72 -0.01
C SER A 113 -3.50 -50.95 1.30
N GLY A 114 -4.73 -50.49 1.60
CA GLY A 114 -5.02 -49.67 2.78
C GLY A 114 -5.03 -48.15 2.53
N ALA A 115 -5.19 -47.73 1.27
CA ALA A 115 -5.33 -46.33 0.85
C ALA A 115 -4.10 -45.44 1.14
N ARG A 116 -2.90 -46.04 1.15
CA ARG A 116 -1.63 -45.30 1.24
C ARG A 116 -1.13 -44.95 -0.17
N LEU A 117 -0.66 -43.73 -0.34
CA LEU A 117 -0.08 -43.22 -1.57
C LEU A 117 1.44 -43.16 -1.41
N ARG A 118 2.19 -43.79 -2.30
CA ARG A 118 3.64 -43.62 -2.41
C ARG A 118 3.99 -42.84 -3.67
N LEU A 119 4.82 -41.82 -3.53
CA LEU A 119 5.42 -41.08 -4.63
C LEU A 119 6.89 -41.45 -4.73
N ASN A 120 7.28 -42.08 -5.84
CA ASN A 120 8.67 -42.36 -6.15
C ASN A 120 9.19 -41.21 -7.02
N ILE A 121 10.25 -40.56 -6.56
CA ILE A 121 10.83 -39.36 -7.15
C ILE A 121 12.20 -39.73 -7.72
N ASP A 122 12.38 -39.55 -9.02
CA ASP A 122 13.69 -39.41 -9.62
C ASP A 122 13.95 -37.91 -9.83
N GLU A 123 14.74 -37.30 -8.96
CA GLU A 123 14.99 -35.85 -9.01
C GLU A 123 15.77 -35.44 -10.26
N GLY A 124 16.65 -36.31 -10.77
CA GLY A 124 17.64 -35.95 -11.77
C GLY A 124 18.63 -34.87 -11.30
N PRO A 125 19.52 -34.40 -12.18
CA PRO A 125 20.46 -33.33 -11.85
C PRO A 125 19.76 -31.97 -11.75
N ARG A 126 20.23 -31.13 -10.81
CA ARG A 126 19.81 -29.73 -10.72
C ARG A 126 20.54 -28.90 -11.77
N PHE A 127 19.79 -28.38 -12.75
CA PHE A 127 20.31 -27.53 -13.81
C PHE A 127 20.41 -26.07 -13.39
N LEU A 128 21.50 -25.42 -13.80
CA LEU A 128 21.80 -24.02 -13.58
C LEU A 128 21.74 -23.25 -14.90
N LEU A 129 21.23 -22.03 -14.84
CA LEU A 129 21.23 -21.12 -15.97
C LEU A 129 22.63 -20.51 -16.10
N SER A 130 23.36 -20.93 -17.13
CA SER A 130 24.75 -20.51 -17.35
C SER A 130 24.86 -19.22 -18.15
N GLN A 131 24.11 -19.14 -19.25
CA GLN A 131 24.12 -18.01 -20.17
C GLN A 131 22.75 -17.84 -20.82
N VAL A 132 22.35 -16.58 -20.98
CA VAL A 132 21.22 -16.20 -21.83
C VAL A 132 21.77 -15.37 -22.99
N ILE A 133 21.49 -15.82 -24.20
CA ILE A 133 21.85 -15.15 -25.44
C ILE A 133 20.59 -14.53 -26.01
N PHE A 134 20.57 -13.22 -26.15
CA PHE A 134 19.52 -12.53 -26.88
C PHE A 134 19.94 -12.43 -28.35
N ASP A 135 19.10 -12.91 -29.25
CA ASP A 135 19.36 -12.85 -30.70
C ASP A 135 18.43 -11.81 -31.31
N GLY A 136 19.00 -10.74 -31.90
CA GLY A 136 18.24 -9.63 -32.46
C GLY A 136 18.10 -8.39 -31.58
N ASN A 137 18.73 -8.34 -30.39
CA ASN A 137 18.77 -7.14 -29.56
C ASN A 137 19.85 -6.14 -30.03
N ALA A 138 19.51 -5.27 -30.98
CA ALA A 138 20.45 -4.28 -31.51
C ALA A 138 20.45 -2.98 -30.70
N HIS A 139 19.29 -2.57 -30.17
CA HIS A 139 19.14 -1.28 -29.50
C HIS A 139 19.23 -1.38 -27.98
N GLU A 140 18.91 -2.55 -27.40
CA GLU A 140 18.90 -2.75 -25.96
C GLU A 140 20.03 -3.69 -25.49
N PRO A 141 20.76 -3.32 -24.41
CA PRO A 141 21.87 -4.12 -23.93
C PRO A 141 21.39 -5.42 -23.27
N ALA A 142 22.08 -6.52 -23.57
CA ALA A 142 21.76 -7.86 -23.07
C ALA A 142 21.68 -7.91 -21.53
N ASP A 143 22.55 -7.18 -20.82
CA ASP A 143 22.53 -7.13 -19.36
C ASP A 143 21.21 -6.58 -18.81
N LYS A 144 20.61 -5.59 -19.48
CA LYS A 144 19.32 -5.01 -19.10
C LYS A 144 18.20 -6.01 -19.36
N LEU A 145 18.22 -6.69 -20.52
CA LEU A 145 17.24 -7.72 -20.85
C LEU A 145 17.33 -8.94 -19.93
N PHE A 146 18.55 -9.27 -19.48
CA PHE A 146 18.81 -10.35 -18.54
C PHE A 146 18.07 -10.13 -17.22
N GLU A 147 18.00 -8.89 -16.71
CA GLU A 147 17.27 -8.57 -15.50
C GLU A 147 15.75 -8.86 -15.60
N TYR A 148 15.18 -8.71 -16.80
CA TYR A 148 13.76 -8.99 -17.05
C TYR A 148 13.49 -10.48 -17.29
N ILE A 149 14.31 -11.15 -18.11
CA ILE A 149 14.10 -12.58 -18.44
C ILE A 149 14.20 -13.48 -17.20
N VAL A 150 15.09 -13.15 -16.25
CA VAL A 150 15.27 -13.93 -15.00
C VAL A 150 14.46 -13.37 -13.82
N GLY A 151 13.66 -12.34 -14.05
CA GLY A 151 12.84 -11.67 -13.04
C GLY A 151 12.01 -12.63 -12.19
N PRO A 152 11.21 -13.54 -12.81
CA PRO A 152 10.38 -14.49 -12.07
C PRO A 152 11.21 -15.46 -11.21
N THR A 153 12.36 -15.93 -11.70
CA THR A 153 13.27 -16.78 -10.92
C THR A 153 13.89 -16.00 -9.76
N ARG A 154 14.33 -14.76 -9.96
CA ARG A 154 14.91 -13.93 -8.89
C ARG A 154 13.91 -13.49 -7.83
N GLU A 155 12.62 -13.41 -8.14
CA GLU A 155 11.56 -13.16 -7.15
C GLU A 155 11.39 -14.35 -6.21
N ARG A 156 11.54 -15.58 -6.73
CA ARG A 156 11.52 -16.81 -5.92
C ARG A 156 12.78 -16.96 -5.06
N TYR A 157 13.92 -16.53 -5.61
CA TYR A 157 15.21 -16.53 -4.93
C TYR A 157 15.58 -15.13 -4.42
N SER A 158 16.86 -14.81 -4.38
CA SER A 158 17.37 -13.49 -4.03
C SER A 158 17.79 -12.73 -5.28
N ARG A 159 17.55 -11.41 -5.31
CA ARG A 159 18.08 -10.52 -6.36
C ARG A 159 19.62 -10.49 -6.40
N MET A 160 20.29 -10.89 -5.32
CA MET A 160 21.75 -10.92 -5.21
C MET A 160 22.35 -12.27 -5.61
N GLU A 161 21.52 -13.28 -5.88
CA GLU A 161 21.98 -14.61 -6.25
C GLU A 161 22.60 -14.56 -7.66
N LYS A 162 23.89 -14.92 -7.75
CA LYS A 162 24.62 -14.89 -9.03
C LYS A 162 24.36 -16.13 -9.88
N THR A 163 24.07 -17.25 -9.22
CA THR A 163 23.89 -18.55 -9.87
C THR A 163 22.43 -18.96 -9.74
N LEU A 164 21.66 -18.83 -10.82
CA LEU A 164 20.23 -19.12 -10.82
C LEU A 164 19.97 -20.55 -11.32
N PRO A 165 18.99 -21.26 -10.75
CA PRO A 165 18.53 -22.52 -11.34
C PRO A 165 17.84 -22.27 -12.68
N PHE A 166 17.96 -23.22 -13.60
CA PHE A 166 17.22 -23.20 -14.85
C PHE A 166 15.75 -23.58 -14.61
N VAL A 167 14.84 -22.66 -14.89
CA VAL A 167 13.40 -22.88 -14.80
C VAL A 167 12.74 -22.44 -16.09
N ALA A 168 12.40 -23.39 -16.97
CA ALA A 168 11.84 -23.12 -18.29
C ALA A 168 10.59 -22.22 -18.24
N SER A 169 9.65 -22.52 -17.34
CA SER A 169 8.43 -21.73 -17.17
C SER A 169 8.68 -20.28 -16.76
N ASP A 170 9.71 -20.03 -15.94
CA ASP A 170 10.04 -18.69 -15.48
C ASP A 170 10.69 -17.88 -16.61
N LEU A 171 11.47 -18.53 -17.48
CA LEU A 171 12.05 -17.91 -18.67
C LEU A 171 10.98 -17.59 -19.72
N GLU A 172 10.02 -18.48 -19.93
CA GLU A 172 8.85 -18.21 -20.77
C GLU A 172 8.07 -16.99 -20.27
N GLU A 173 7.77 -16.94 -18.97
CA GLU A 173 7.14 -15.75 -18.36
C GLU A 173 8.02 -14.50 -18.51
N GLY A 174 9.33 -14.66 -18.33
CA GLY A 174 10.33 -13.62 -18.53
C GLY A 174 10.32 -13.02 -19.95
N THR A 175 10.00 -13.80 -20.99
CA THR A 175 9.91 -13.27 -22.36
C THR A 175 8.84 -12.19 -22.47
N HIS A 176 7.71 -12.34 -21.76
CA HIS A 176 6.66 -11.32 -21.71
C HIS A 176 7.14 -10.05 -20.99
N LEU A 177 8.01 -10.16 -19.99
CA LEU A 177 8.60 -9.00 -19.31
C LEU A 177 9.57 -8.26 -20.23
N VAL A 178 10.41 -9.01 -20.97
CA VAL A 178 11.29 -8.44 -22.00
C VAL A 178 10.47 -7.74 -23.08
N GLN A 179 9.41 -8.35 -23.58
CA GLN A 179 8.54 -7.75 -24.60
C GLN A 179 7.89 -6.45 -24.09
N ARG A 180 7.33 -6.46 -22.87
CA ARG A 180 6.76 -5.26 -22.24
C ARG A 180 7.80 -4.17 -22.07
N PHE A 181 9.03 -4.53 -21.74
CA PHE A 181 10.14 -3.60 -21.63
C PHE A 181 10.43 -2.93 -22.98
N TYR A 182 10.54 -3.69 -24.06
CA TYR A 182 10.68 -3.13 -25.41
C TYR A 182 9.54 -2.19 -25.80
N VAL A 183 8.29 -2.60 -25.55
CA VAL A 183 7.12 -1.74 -25.78
C VAL A 183 7.24 -0.45 -24.96
N ALA A 184 7.69 -0.51 -23.70
CA ALA A 184 7.90 0.67 -22.86
C ALA A 184 9.02 1.61 -23.36
N GLU A 185 10.00 1.09 -24.09
CA GLU A 185 11.05 1.83 -24.79
C GLU A 185 10.66 2.26 -26.22
N GLY A 186 9.38 2.11 -26.59
CA GLY A 186 8.79 2.62 -27.82
C GLY A 186 8.87 1.67 -29.02
N PHE A 187 9.25 0.42 -28.82
CA PHE A 187 9.19 -0.63 -29.83
C PHE A 187 7.82 -1.30 -29.83
N LEU A 188 6.82 -0.62 -30.40
CA LEU A 188 5.40 -1.02 -30.29
C LEU A 188 5.11 -2.42 -30.88
N ASN A 189 5.86 -2.79 -31.92
CA ASN A 189 5.68 -4.05 -32.64
C ASN A 189 6.72 -5.10 -32.22
N ALA A 190 7.37 -4.93 -31.06
CA ALA A 190 8.36 -5.87 -30.58
C ALA A 190 7.73 -7.24 -30.28
N VAL A 191 8.37 -8.29 -30.77
CA VAL A 191 8.00 -9.67 -30.51
C VAL A 191 9.20 -10.39 -29.91
N VAL A 192 8.97 -11.13 -28.83
CA VAL A 192 9.97 -11.99 -28.20
C VAL A 192 9.46 -13.42 -28.36
N ASP A 193 10.23 -14.25 -29.07
CA ASP A 193 9.87 -15.63 -29.30
C ASP A 193 10.11 -16.49 -28.05
N PRO A 194 9.47 -17.66 -27.94
CA PRO A 194 9.78 -18.61 -26.88
C PRO A 194 11.28 -18.94 -26.79
N PRO A 195 11.84 -19.06 -25.57
CA PRO A 195 13.24 -19.36 -25.38
C PRO A 195 13.58 -20.75 -25.93
N ARG A 196 14.79 -20.90 -26.47
CA ARG A 196 15.35 -22.18 -26.91
C ARG A 196 16.46 -22.60 -25.97
N ASP A 197 16.25 -23.66 -25.22
CA ASP A 197 17.23 -24.20 -24.27
C ASP A 197 18.13 -25.27 -24.90
N LYS A 198 19.39 -25.29 -24.46
CA LYS A 198 20.39 -26.29 -24.84
C LYS A 198 21.11 -26.78 -23.59
N PHE A 199 20.89 -28.04 -23.26
CA PHE A 199 21.60 -28.73 -22.18
C PHE A 199 23.04 -29.03 -22.59
N LEU A 200 24.01 -28.53 -21.83
CA LEU A 200 25.43 -28.68 -22.12
C LEU A 200 25.96 -30.04 -21.63
N GLY A 201 25.67 -31.12 -22.37
CA GLY A 201 26.31 -32.43 -22.21
C GLY A 201 26.42 -32.93 -20.77
N ASP A 202 27.65 -33.29 -20.35
CA ASP A 202 27.96 -33.82 -19.00
C ASP A 202 27.88 -32.79 -17.87
N SER A 203 27.60 -31.52 -18.18
CA SER A 203 27.44 -30.46 -17.17
C SER A 203 25.98 -30.24 -16.80
N SER A 204 25.74 -29.78 -15.58
CA SER A 204 24.42 -29.32 -15.13
C SER A 204 24.10 -27.89 -15.60
N ASP A 205 24.72 -27.43 -16.68
CA ASP A 205 24.56 -26.08 -17.19
C ASP A 205 23.62 -26.05 -18.41
N VAL A 206 22.78 -25.03 -18.46
CA VAL A 206 21.85 -24.79 -19.57
C VAL A 206 22.15 -23.42 -20.18
N GLU A 207 22.28 -23.41 -21.51
CA GLU A 207 22.35 -22.20 -22.32
C GLU A 207 20.96 -21.93 -22.92
N VAL A 208 20.52 -20.67 -22.88
CA VAL A 208 19.20 -20.28 -23.38
C VAL A 208 19.36 -19.19 -24.44
N VAL A 209 18.76 -19.40 -25.60
CA VAL A 209 18.68 -18.40 -26.67
C VAL A 209 17.27 -17.82 -26.72
N VAL A 210 17.15 -16.50 -26.65
CA VAL A 210 15.89 -15.75 -26.70
C VAL A 210 15.88 -14.92 -27.99
N PRO A 211 15.17 -15.34 -29.05
CA PRO A 211 15.04 -14.56 -30.26
C PRO A 211 14.13 -13.35 -30.05
N ILE A 212 14.56 -12.19 -30.55
CA ILE A 212 13.87 -10.90 -30.43
C ILE A 212 13.75 -10.26 -31.81
N HIS A 213 12.53 -9.83 -32.11
CA HIS A 213 12.22 -8.97 -33.24
C HIS A 213 11.85 -7.59 -32.70
N GLU A 214 12.81 -6.67 -32.58
CA GLU A 214 12.60 -5.35 -31.97
C GLU A 214 11.58 -4.50 -32.76
N GLY A 215 11.60 -4.61 -34.09
CA GLY A 215 10.78 -3.75 -34.94
C GLY A 215 11.27 -2.30 -34.96
N ARG A 216 10.36 -1.36 -35.24
CA ARG A 216 10.67 0.07 -35.31
C ARG A 216 10.46 0.73 -33.95
N GLN A 217 11.42 1.55 -33.53
CA GLN A 217 11.25 2.44 -32.38
C GLN A 217 10.46 3.70 -32.78
N TYR A 218 9.49 4.07 -31.96
CA TYR A 218 8.65 5.25 -32.16
C TYR A 218 8.98 6.35 -31.14
N PHE A 219 8.91 7.59 -31.60
CA PHE A 219 9.09 8.81 -30.80
C PHE A 219 7.94 9.77 -31.05
N PHE A 220 7.72 10.71 -30.13
CA PHE A 220 6.76 11.78 -30.35
C PHE A 220 7.20 12.68 -31.50
N GLY A 221 6.28 12.90 -32.44
CA GLY A 221 6.44 13.76 -33.61
C GLY A 221 5.80 15.13 -33.41
N ASN A 222 5.07 15.60 -34.42
CA ASN A 222 4.40 16.89 -34.33
C ASN A 222 3.23 16.81 -33.34
N ILE A 223 3.19 17.73 -32.38
CA ILE A 223 2.12 17.84 -31.39
C ILE A 223 1.24 19.02 -31.76
N THR A 224 0.00 18.72 -32.13
CA THR A 224 -1.00 19.74 -32.49
C THR A 224 -2.05 19.87 -31.39
N PHE A 225 -2.41 21.11 -31.07
CA PHE A 225 -3.47 21.42 -30.12
C PHE A 225 -4.65 22.04 -30.88
N SER A 226 -5.85 21.58 -30.57
CA SER A 226 -7.10 22.09 -31.14
C SER A 226 -8.15 22.29 -30.04
N GLY A 227 -9.26 22.95 -30.40
CA GLY A 227 -10.34 23.29 -29.46
C GLY A 227 -10.23 24.72 -28.92
N GLN A 228 -10.77 24.95 -27.72
CA GLN A 228 -10.76 26.27 -27.08
C GLN A 228 -9.52 26.41 -26.20
N THR A 229 -8.39 26.78 -26.80
CA THR A 229 -7.13 26.90 -26.04
C THR A 229 -7.04 28.26 -25.37
N VAL A 230 -7.37 28.33 -24.07
CA VAL A 230 -7.18 29.54 -23.25
C VAL A 230 -5.68 29.83 -23.00
N TYR A 231 -4.85 28.78 -23.02
CA TYR A 231 -3.40 28.87 -22.93
C TYR A 231 -2.73 28.53 -24.26
N GLY A 232 -1.59 29.17 -24.55
CA GLY A 232 -0.83 28.91 -25.77
C GLY A 232 -0.26 27.49 -25.84
N ALA A 233 -0.08 26.98 -27.06
CA ALA A 233 0.43 25.63 -27.32
C ALA A 233 1.79 25.35 -26.66
N GLU A 234 2.66 26.36 -26.56
CA GLU A 234 3.97 26.22 -25.89
C GLU A 234 3.82 25.97 -24.38
N ALA A 235 2.90 26.68 -23.71
CA ALA A 235 2.64 26.49 -22.29
C ALA A 235 2.08 25.07 -22.00
N LEU A 236 1.15 24.60 -22.84
CA LEU A 236 0.58 23.25 -22.74
C LEU A 236 1.63 22.18 -23.02
N ARG A 237 2.46 22.37 -24.06
CA ARG A 237 3.59 21.48 -24.38
C ARG A 237 4.58 21.39 -23.22
N GLY A 238 4.85 22.51 -22.53
CA GLY A 238 5.71 22.54 -21.35
C GLY A 238 5.25 21.58 -20.24
N GLN A 239 3.93 21.44 -20.02
CA GLN A 239 3.36 20.57 -18.98
C GLN A 239 3.51 19.06 -19.25
N ILE A 240 3.79 18.69 -20.49
CA ILE A 240 3.95 17.30 -20.94
C ILE A 240 5.36 17.03 -21.50
N SER A 241 6.28 17.98 -21.34
CA SER A 241 7.62 17.92 -21.95
C SER A 241 8.42 16.67 -21.54
N ASP A 242 8.29 16.23 -20.29
CA ASP A 242 8.93 15.02 -19.77
C ASP A 242 8.39 13.73 -20.40
N LEU A 243 7.12 13.71 -20.81
CA LEU A 243 6.55 12.61 -21.58
C LEU A 243 7.08 12.62 -23.01
N LEU A 244 7.10 13.80 -23.65
CA LEU A 244 7.50 13.97 -25.05
C LEU A 244 8.99 13.69 -25.29
N GLN A 245 9.84 13.79 -24.27
CA GLN A 245 11.27 13.45 -24.34
C GLN A 245 11.55 11.94 -24.28
N ARG A 246 10.54 11.12 -23.98
CA ARG A 246 10.65 9.66 -23.93
C ARG A 246 10.17 9.06 -25.27
N PRO A 247 10.49 7.78 -25.54
CA PRO A 247 9.90 7.07 -26.66
C PRO A 247 8.37 7.09 -26.60
N TYR A 248 7.74 7.11 -27.78
CA TYR A 248 6.29 7.10 -27.92
C TYR A 248 5.74 5.76 -27.44
N THR A 249 4.69 5.82 -26.62
CA THR A 249 3.83 4.68 -26.31
C THR A 249 2.41 5.15 -26.08
N ASP A 250 1.43 4.29 -26.34
CA ASP A 250 0.02 4.61 -26.12
C ASP A 250 -0.26 4.98 -24.66
N VAL A 251 0.37 4.25 -23.72
CA VAL A 251 0.31 4.57 -22.27
C VAL A 251 0.78 6.00 -21.95
N ARG A 252 1.78 6.53 -22.68
CA ARG A 252 2.24 7.91 -22.48
C ARG A 252 1.31 8.92 -23.14
N VAL A 253 0.65 8.58 -24.25
CA VAL A 253 -0.41 9.39 -24.86
C VAL A 253 -1.60 9.49 -23.91
N ASP A 254 -2.00 8.38 -23.31
CA ASP A 254 -3.10 8.32 -22.33
C ASP A 254 -2.82 9.13 -21.05
N ASP A 255 -1.55 9.39 -20.73
CA ASP A 255 -1.15 10.24 -19.60
C ASP A 255 -1.28 11.75 -19.90
N ILE A 256 -1.28 12.14 -21.18
CA ILE A 256 -1.37 13.55 -21.61
C ILE A 256 -2.67 14.20 -21.12
N PRO A 257 -3.87 13.63 -21.36
CA PRO A 257 -5.12 14.18 -20.85
C PRO A 257 -5.08 14.43 -19.34
N ARG A 258 -4.62 13.45 -18.57
CA ARG A 258 -4.57 13.54 -17.10
C ARG A 258 -3.73 14.74 -16.64
N ARG A 259 -2.57 14.98 -17.27
CA ARG A 259 -1.68 16.10 -16.93
C ARG A 259 -2.25 17.45 -17.31
N LEU A 260 -2.78 17.55 -18.52
CA LEU A 260 -3.35 18.81 -19.00
C LEU A 260 -4.63 19.16 -18.23
N GLU A 261 -5.52 18.20 -17.98
CA GLU A 261 -6.70 18.41 -17.13
C GLU A 261 -6.32 18.85 -15.72
N ALA A 262 -5.30 18.24 -15.10
CA ALA A 262 -4.81 18.69 -13.79
C ALA A 262 -4.31 20.14 -13.84
N TYR A 263 -3.58 20.52 -14.90
CA TYR A 263 -3.11 21.88 -15.12
C TYR A 263 -4.26 22.90 -15.23
N PHE A 264 -5.33 22.53 -15.93
CA PHE A 264 -6.54 23.34 -16.06
C PHE A 264 -7.33 23.40 -14.74
N LYS A 265 -7.59 22.26 -14.10
CA LYS A 265 -8.33 22.16 -12.82
C LYS A 265 -7.66 22.95 -11.70
N ALA A 266 -6.32 22.96 -11.64
CA ALA A 266 -5.55 23.79 -10.70
C ALA A 266 -5.76 25.31 -10.87
N ARG A 267 -6.34 25.74 -12.00
CA ARG A 267 -6.64 27.13 -12.34
C ARG A 267 -8.15 27.41 -12.42
N GLY A 268 -8.97 26.53 -11.84
CA GLY A 268 -10.42 26.73 -11.72
C GLY A 268 -11.27 26.06 -12.80
N TYR A 269 -10.67 25.46 -13.82
CA TYR A 269 -11.42 24.79 -14.88
C TYR A 269 -11.86 23.39 -14.45
N TYR A 270 -12.90 23.31 -13.61
CA TYR A 270 -13.37 22.05 -13.01
C TYR A 270 -13.81 21.02 -14.07
N ASP A 271 -14.54 21.47 -15.09
CA ASP A 271 -15.05 20.65 -16.19
C ASP A 271 -14.06 20.46 -17.35
N ALA A 272 -12.78 20.78 -17.14
CA ALA A 272 -11.77 20.61 -18.17
C ALA A 272 -11.71 19.16 -18.64
N LYS A 273 -11.86 18.98 -19.95
CA LYS A 273 -11.73 17.71 -20.66
C LYS A 273 -10.65 17.82 -21.70
N VAL A 274 -9.76 16.83 -21.73
CA VAL A 274 -8.71 16.72 -22.74
C VAL A 274 -8.80 15.35 -23.38
N ALA A 275 -8.66 15.30 -24.70
CA ALA A 275 -8.46 14.06 -25.44
C ALA A 275 -7.13 14.15 -26.16
N ALA A 276 -6.39 13.05 -26.18
CA ALA A 276 -5.15 12.92 -26.94
C ALA A 276 -5.23 11.65 -27.77
N ASP A 277 -4.85 11.77 -29.03
CA ASP A 277 -4.84 10.66 -29.99
C ASP A 277 -3.50 10.66 -30.71
N GLY A 278 -2.83 9.51 -30.70
CA GLY A 278 -1.59 9.28 -31.44
C GLY A 278 -1.89 8.45 -32.69
N ALA A 279 -1.29 8.79 -33.81
CA ALA A 279 -1.47 8.05 -35.07
C ALA A 279 -0.16 7.38 -35.52
N PRO A 280 0.21 6.20 -34.94
CA PRO A 280 1.43 5.48 -35.33
C PRO A 280 1.52 5.15 -36.83
N ASP A 281 0.37 4.91 -37.47
CA ASP A 281 0.29 4.62 -38.91
C ASP A 281 0.68 5.83 -39.79
N GLU A 282 0.56 7.05 -39.27
CA GLU A 282 0.97 8.29 -39.94
C GLU A 282 2.41 8.69 -39.61
N ALA A 283 3.17 7.83 -38.91
CA ALA A 283 4.50 8.16 -38.44
C ALA A 283 5.50 8.35 -39.59
N VAL A 284 6.16 9.51 -39.62
CA VAL A 284 7.24 9.80 -40.57
C VAL A 284 8.58 9.62 -39.86
N ASN A 285 9.43 8.74 -40.37
CA ASN A 285 10.74 8.42 -39.77
C ASN A 285 10.67 8.02 -38.28
N GLY A 286 9.64 7.24 -37.91
CA GLY A 286 9.42 6.79 -36.53
C GLY A 286 8.89 7.88 -35.60
N ARG A 287 8.51 9.06 -36.12
CA ARG A 287 7.90 10.13 -35.32
C ARG A 287 6.40 10.13 -35.49
N VAL A 288 5.69 9.83 -34.41
CA VAL A 288 4.22 9.69 -34.38
C VAL A 288 3.59 11.06 -34.14
N PRO A 289 2.76 11.59 -35.05
CA PRO A 289 1.98 12.80 -34.77
C PRO A 289 0.96 12.54 -33.66
N VAL A 290 0.75 13.53 -32.80
CA VAL A 290 -0.24 13.47 -31.72
C VAL A 290 -1.16 14.68 -31.79
N HIS A 291 -2.45 14.42 -31.78
CA HIS A 291 -3.52 15.41 -31.82
C HIS A 291 -4.15 15.52 -30.43
N ILE A 292 -4.11 16.72 -29.86
CA ILE A 292 -4.67 17.00 -28.54
C ILE A 292 -5.84 17.96 -28.69
N VAL A 293 -7.02 17.54 -28.27
CA VAL A 293 -8.24 18.36 -28.25
C VAL A 293 -8.51 18.82 -26.83
N VAL A 294 -8.60 20.13 -26.62
CA VAL A 294 -8.79 20.73 -25.30
C VAL A 294 -10.13 21.44 -25.22
N SER A 295 -10.92 21.07 -24.21
CA SER A 295 -12.17 21.73 -23.83
C SER A 295 -12.08 22.15 -22.35
N PRO A 296 -11.66 23.40 -22.07
CA PRO A 296 -11.40 23.83 -20.69
C PRO A 296 -12.68 24.05 -19.88
N GLY A 297 -13.79 24.43 -20.52
CA GLY A 297 -15.02 24.79 -19.81
C GLY A 297 -14.93 26.14 -19.08
N ALA A 298 -15.85 26.39 -18.15
CA ALA A 298 -15.89 27.62 -17.36
C ALA A 298 -14.92 27.58 -16.17
N VAL A 299 -14.59 28.76 -15.63
CA VAL A 299 -13.82 28.89 -14.38
C VAL A 299 -14.79 28.83 -13.21
N TYR A 300 -14.58 27.85 -12.33
CA TYR A 300 -15.38 27.65 -11.13
C TYR A 300 -14.76 28.31 -9.91
N HIS A 301 -15.60 28.78 -9.00
CA HIS A 301 -15.21 29.33 -7.70
C HIS A 301 -15.83 28.50 -6.58
N PHE A 302 -15.20 28.50 -5.41
CA PHE A 302 -15.80 27.88 -4.23
C PHE A 302 -17.01 28.70 -3.75
N ASP A 303 -18.11 28.00 -3.45
CA ASP A 303 -19.28 28.56 -2.76
C ASP A 303 -19.13 28.28 -1.26
N GLY A 304 -19.93 27.38 -0.71
CA GLY A 304 -19.86 26.97 0.69
C GLY A 304 -19.50 25.50 0.86
N VAL A 305 -19.69 25.02 2.09
CA VAL A 305 -19.47 23.63 2.45
C VAL A 305 -20.66 23.05 3.20
N THR A 306 -20.96 21.79 2.95
CA THR A 306 -21.96 21.01 3.68
C THR A 306 -21.23 19.88 4.40
N VAL A 307 -21.45 19.71 5.71
CA VAL A 307 -20.74 18.69 6.50
C VAL A 307 -21.75 17.67 7.04
N THR A 308 -21.45 16.39 6.83
CA THR A 308 -22.29 15.26 7.24
C THR A 308 -21.45 14.15 7.91
N GLY A 309 -22.08 13.33 8.75
CA GLY A 309 -21.46 12.17 9.40
C GLY A 309 -20.79 12.44 10.76
N LEU A 310 -20.70 13.71 11.17
CA LEU A 310 -20.25 14.08 12.51
C LEU A 310 -21.35 13.81 13.56
N ARG A 311 -20.96 13.23 14.70
CA ARG A 311 -21.82 12.92 15.85
C ARG A 311 -21.40 13.69 17.09
N ARG A 312 -20.11 13.67 17.45
CA ARG A 312 -19.59 14.33 18.66
C ARG A 312 -18.83 15.60 18.32
N LEU A 313 -18.07 15.59 17.23
CA LEU A 313 -17.27 16.72 16.79
C LEU A 313 -18.18 17.81 16.21
N HIS A 314 -18.02 19.04 16.68
CA HIS A 314 -18.79 20.16 16.13
C HIS A 314 -18.45 20.39 14.66
N SER A 315 -19.49 20.57 13.82
CA SER A 315 -19.32 20.86 12.38
C SER A 315 -18.43 22.08 12.11
N SER A 316 -18.43 23.05 13.04
CA SER A 316 -17.54 24.21 12.96
C SER A 316 -16.06 23.86 12.90
N PHE A 317 -15.63 22.72 13.47
CA PHE A 317 -14.27 22.19 13.36
C PHE A 317 -13.87 21.99 11.91
N VAL A 318 -14.82 21.59 11.05
CA VAL A 318 -14.59 21.40 9.63
C VAL A 318 -14.92 22.67 8.84
N THR A 319 -16.10 23.27 9.03
CA THR A 319 -16.58 24.34 8.13
C THR A 319 -15.67 25.57 8.09
N LYS A 320 -15.19 26.04 9.25
CA LYS A 320 -14.32 27.22 9.33
C LYS A 320 -12.97 27.06 8.60
N ARG A 321 -12.54 25.81 8.33
CA ARG A 321 -11.32 25.51 7.56
C ARG A 321 -11.50 25.76 6.06
N PHE A 322 -12.73 25.89 5.59
CA PHE A 322 -13.05 26.18 4.19
C PHE A 322 -13.62 27.58 3.97
N THR A 323 -14.07 28.30 5.01
CA THR A 323 -14.63 29.66 4.86
C THR A 323 -13.69 30.63 4.14
N ARG A 324 -12.36 30.51 4.31
CA ARG A 324 -11.39 31.34 3.58
C ARG A 324 -11.23 30.99 2.10
N LEU A 325 -11.87 29.93 1.61
CA LEU A 325 -11.87 29.52 0.22
C LEU A 325 -13.09 30.05 -0.54
N GLU A 326 -14.19 30.34 0.13
CA GLU A 326 -15.41 30.91 -0.47
C GLU A 326 -15.08 32.13 -1.35
N GLY A 327 -15.62 32.12 -2.57
CA GLY A 327 -15.36 33.11 -3.62
C GLY A 327 -14.01 32.99 -4.33
N LYS A 328 -13.06 32.18 -3.84
CA LYS A 328 -11.78 31.95 -4.54
C LYS A 328 -11.96 30.96 -5.68
N THR A 329 -11.10 31.08 -6.67
CA THR A 329 -11.01 30.14 -7.79
C THR A 329 -10.76 28.72 -7.29
N TYR A 330 -11.48 27.77 -7.85
CA TYR A 330 -11.34 26.36 -7.53
C TYR A 330 -9.91 25.86 -7.81
N SER A 331 -9.39 25.04 -6.92
CA SER A 331 -8.17 24.27 -7.16
C SER A 331 -8.20 22.97 -6.35
N PRO A 332 -7.92 21.81 -6.97
CA PRO A 332 -7.77 20.54 -6.26
C PRO A 332 -6.69 20.60 -5.17
N ASP A 333 -5.60 21.34 -5.40
CA ASP A 333 -4.49 21.45 -4.44
C ASP A 333 -4.93 22.09 -3.13
N ALA A 334 -5.81 23.10 -3.19
CA ALA A 334 -6.37 23.73 -2.00
C ALA A 334 -7.23 22.75 -1.20
N LEU A 335 -7.96 21.84 -1.87
CA LEU A 335 -8.76 20.82 -1.19
C LEU A 335 -7.91 19.71 -0.58
N ASP A 336 -6.90 19.25 -1.30
CA ASP A 336 -5.94 18.25 -0.81
C ASP A 336 -5.17 18.76 0.42
N GLU A 337 -4.77 20.03 0.43
CA GLU A 337 -4.16 20.66 1.61
C GLU A 337 -5.10 20.61 2.82
N ARG A 338 -6.38 20.98 2.65
CA ARG A 338 -7.38 20.93 3.73
C ARG A 338 -7.66 19.51 4.19
N PHE A 339 -7.77 18.57 3.26
CA PHE A 339 -7.93 17.15 3.56
C PHE A 339 -6.78 16.64 4.42
N ARG A 340 -5.53 16.82 3.99
CA ARG A 340 -4.33 16.38 4.73
C ARG A 340 -4.25 17.02 6.11
N THR A 341 -4.55 18.32 6.19
CA THR A 341 -4.54 19.06 7.46
C THR A 341 -5.56 18.48 8.44
N LEU A 342 -6.79 18.22 8.00
CA LEU A 342 -7.84 17.62 8.82
C LEU A 342 -7.52 16.16 9.19
N MET A 343 -7.03 15.35 8.25
CA MET A 343 -6.64 13.96 8.54
C MET A 343 -5.50 13.89 9.56
N LYS A 344 -4.52 14.80 9.51
CA LYS A 344 -3.41 14.86 10.46
C LYS A 344 -3.86 15.09 11.90
N THR A 345 -5.02 15.69 12.13
CA THR A 345 -5.57 15.89 13.49
C THR A 345 -5.98 14.60 14.19
N GLY A 346 -6.09 13.48 13.44
CA GLY A 346 -6.49 12.19 14.01
C GLY A 346 -7.97 12.09 14.40
N GLN A 347 -8.79 13.08 14.05
CA GLN A 347 -10.23 13.14 14.37
C GLN A 347 -11.10 12.29 13.43
N PHE A 348 -10.57 11.83 12.30
CA PHE A 348 -11.33 11.14 11.26
C PHE A 348 -10.68 9.81 10.88
N ASN A 349 -11.48 8.74 10.79
CA ASN A 349 -11.09 7.49 10.14
C ASN A 349 -11.21 7.63 8.61
N VAL A 350 -12.29 8.28 8.17
CA VAL A 350 -12.60 8.53 6.77
C VAL A 350 -13.03 9.98 6.62
N LEU A 351 -12.47 10.68 5.66
CA LEU A 351 -12.87 12.02 5.27
C LEU A 351 -12.99 12.06 3.75
N GLN A 352 -14.14 12.46 3.23
CA GLN A 352 -14.38 12.64 1.80
C GLN A 352 -14.79 14.08 1.56
N ILE A 353 -14.11 14.73 0.61
CA ILE A 353 -14.43 16.10 0.18
C ILE A 353 -14.80 16.00 -1.30
N LYS A 354 -16.07 16.25 -1.62
CA LYS A 354 -16.59 16.18 -2.99
C LYS A 354 -17.04 17.57 -3.45
N PRO A 355 -16.39 18.16 -4.47
CA PRO A 355 -16.91 19.37 -5.10
C PRO A 355 -18.14 19.01 -5.93
N VAL A 356 -19.25 19.70 -5.68
CA VAL A 356 -20.53 19.53 -6.37
C VAL A 356 -20.87 20.85 -7.08
N PRO A 357 -21.05 20.83 -8.42
CA PRO A 357 -21.49 21.99 -9.17
C PRO A 357 -22.85 22.52 -8.70
N VAL A 358 -22.94 23.83 -8.54
CA VAL A 358 -24.17 24.59 -8.33
C VAL A 358 -24.23 25.73 -9.35
N ASP A 359 -25.39 26.38 -9.46
CA ASP A 359 -25.62 27.45 -10.43
C ASP A 359 -24.59 28.58 -10.33
N GLY A 360 -24.26 29.19 -11.47
CA GLY A 360 -23.33 30.33 -11.53
C GLY A 360 -21.84 29.97 -11.56
N HIS A 361 -21.48 28.75 -12.02
CA HIS A 361 -20.10 28.24 -12.03
C HIS A 361 -19.47 28.23 -10.64
N LEU A 362 -20.25 27.73 -9.68
CA LEU A 362 -19.86 27.62 -8.29
C LEU A 362 -19.75 26.14 -7.90
N LEU A 363 -18.84 25.84 -6.97
CA LEU A 363 -18.67 24.50 -6.40
C LEU A 363 -18.95 24.55 -4.91
N ARG A 364 -20.00 23.84 -4.50
CA ARG A 364 -20.26 23.55 -3.09
C ARG A 364 -19.49 22.29 -2.70
N LEU A 365 -18.82 22.32 -1.55
CA LEU A 365 -18.05 21.17 -1.07
C LEU A 365 -18.91 20.32 -0.14
N ASP A 366 -19.27 19.13 -0.58
CA ASP A 366 -19.93 18.13 0.23
C ASP A 366 -18.89 17.30 0.96
N ILE A 367 -18.82 17.50 2.28
CA ILE A 367 -17.87 16.85 3.17
C ILE A 367 -18.62 15.77 3.95
N SER A 368 -18.21 14.52 3.76
CA SER A 368 -18.67 13.37 4.52
C SER A 368 -17.53 12.85 5.37
N ALA A 369 -17.78 12.67 6.67
CA ALA A 369 -16.75 12.28 7.62
C ALA A 369 -17.23 11.13 8.53
N GLU A 370 -16.32 10.20 8.82
CA GLU A 370 -16.46 9.22 9.88
C GLU A 370 -15.47 9.56 11.00
N GLU A 371 -16.00 9.95 12.16
CA GLU A 371 -15.18 10.29 13.33
C GLU A 371 -14.37 9.10 13.82
N ALA A 372 -13.10 9.36 14.14
CA ALA A 372 -12.25 8.41 14.83
C ALA A 372 -12.76 8.17 16.26
N LYS A 373 -12.42 7.02 16.85
CA LYS A 373 -12.71 6.79 18.26
C LYS A 373 -11.95 7.82 19.08
N SER A 374 -12.69 8.58 19.88
CA SER A 374 -12.11 9.69 20.62
C SER A 374 -11.33 9.23 21.85
N LYS A 375 -11.78 8.16 22.54
CA LYS A 375 -11.14 7.67 23.76
C LYS A 375 -10.02 6.71 23.42
N GLU A 376 -8.86 6.96 24.02
CA GLU A 376 -7.66 6.17 23.79
C GLU A 376 -7.10 5.66 25.11
N PHE A 377 -6.67 4.42 25.10
CA PHE A 377 -5.95 3.78 26.19
C PHE A 377 -4.73 3.08 25.58
N GLY A 378 -3.56 3.38 26.10
CA GLY A 378 -2.29 2.80 25.68
C GLY A 378 -1.49 2.31 26.87
N PHE A 379 -0.69 1.29 26.65
CA PHE A 379 0.33 0.84 27.59
C PHE A 379 1.57 0.41 26.81
N TRP A 380 2.75 0.61 27.38
CA TRP A 380 4.02 0.21 26.79
C TRP A 380 4.98 -0.28 27.86
N GLY A 381 5.96 -1.06 27.43
CA GLY A 381 7.07 -1.50 28.25
C GLY A 381 8.32 -1.61 27.39
N GLY A 382 9.47 -1.30 27.99
CA GLY A 382 10.73 -1.24 27.28
C GLY A 382 11.92 -1.39 28.21
N PHE A 383 13.11 -1.32 27.62
CA PHE A 383 14.36 -1.32 28.36
C PHE A 383 15.26 -0.25 27.77
N ASP A 384 15.73 0.64 28.61
CA ASP A 384 16.73 1.65 28.28
C ASP A 384 18.07 1.28 28.94
N THR A 385 19.18 1.52 28.26
CA THR A 385 20.51 1.17 28.79
C THR A 385 20.86 1.94 30.06
N TYR A 386 20.34 3.16 30.22
CA TYR A 386 20.60 4.00 31.37
C TYR A 386 19.47 3.97 32.40
N GLU A 387 18.21 4.06 32.00
CA GLU A 387 17.04 4.02 32.90
C GLU A 387 16.60 2.60 33.30
N GLY A 388 17.12 1.58 32.61
CA GLY A 388 16.74 0.19 32.83
C GLY A 388 15.35 -0.15 32.29
N ALA A 389 14.68 -1.11 32.92
CA ALA A 389 13.31 -1.48 32.55
C ALA A 389 12.34 -0.32 32.81
N LEU A 390 11.44 -0.07 31.86
CA LEU A 390 10.40 0.95 31.94
C LEU A 390 9.05 0.41 31.51
N ALA A 391 7.99 0.99 32.07
CA ALA A 391 6.60 0.74 31.70
C ALA A 391 5.78 2.01 31.84
N GLY A 392 4.79 2.18 30.97
CA GLY A 392 3.92 3.34 30.99
C GLY A 392 2.50 3.04 30.55
N VAL A 393 1.61 3.93 30.95
CA VAL A 393 0.19 3.93 30.58
C VAL A 393 -0.20 5.33 30.12
N GLN A 394 -1.09 5.37 29.14
CA GLN A 394 -1.63 6.60 28.58
C GLN A 394 -3.14 6.48 28.50
N VAL A 395 -3.82 7.54 28.94
CA VAL A 395 -5.25 7.73 28.74
C VAL A 395 -5.47 9.03 27.99
N GLY A 396 -6.34 9.02 26.99
CA GLY A 396 -6.57 10.19 26.15
C GLY A 396 -8.02 10.34 25.72
N ASP A 397 -8.42 11.58 25.47
CA ASP A 397 -9.58 11.92 24.67
C ASP A 397 -9.13 12.83 23.53
N ARG A 398 -9.20 12.33 22.30
CA ARG A 398 -8.84 13.09 21.09
C ARG A 398 -9.73 14.31 20.88
N ASP A 399 -10.95 14.26 21.38
CA ASP A 399 -11.97 15.27 21.13
C ASP A 399 -12.57 15.80 22.43
N LEU A 400 -11.73 16.44 23.26
CA LEU A 400 -12.20 17.01 24.52
C LEU A 400 -13.32 18.02 24.26
N PHE A 401 -14.51 17.73 24.79
CA PHE A 401 -15.74 18.51 24.64
C PHE A 401 -16.27 18.72 23.21
N GLY A 402 -15.84 17.95 22.20
CA GLY A 402 -16.41 18.06 20.84
C GLY A 402 -15.75 19.12 19.95
N TYR A 403 -14.58 19.65 20.33
CA TYR A 403 -13.89 20.74 19.61
C TYR A 403 -12.61 20.30 18.89
N GLY A 404 -12.32 19.00 18.82
CA GLY A 404 -11.13 18.43 18.18
C GLY A 404 -9.84 18.80 18.90
N ARG A 405 -9.92 18.98 20.22
CA ARG A 405 -8.81 19.38 21.10
C ARG A 405 -8.39 18.19 21.96
N PRO A 406 -7.31 17.47 21.62
CA PRO A 406 -6.93 16.29 22.37
C PRO A 406 -6.40 16.65 23.76
N LEU A 407 -6.77 15.84 24.74
CA LEU A 407 -6.20 15.86 26.09
C LEU A 407 -5.71 14.46 26.43
N THR A 408 -4.43 14.36 26.73
CA THR A 408 -3.75 13.11 27.07
C THR A 408 -3.12 13.21 28.45
N ALA A 409 -3.24 12.15 29.25
CA ALA A 409 -2.51 11.97 30.49
C ALA A 409 -1.67 10.69 30.40
N THR A 410 -0.40 10.81 30.76
CA THR A 410 0.59 9.73 30.68
C THR A 410 1.27 9.57 32.02
N ILE A 411 1.44 8.33 32.46
CA ILE A 411 2.25 7.95 33.61
C ILE A 411 3.26 6.91 33.14
N GLU A 412 4.53 7.13 33.44
CA GLU A 412 5.65 6.26 33.07
C GLU A 412 6.55 6.05 34.30
N VAL A 413 6.98 4.82 34.50
CA VAL A 413 7.85 4.39 35.59
C VAL A 413 8.99 3.58 35.01
N SER A 414 10.22 3.93 35.38
CA SER A 414 11.43 3.17 35.09
C SER A 414 12.17 2.82 36.39
N GLN A 415 13.30 2.11 36.29
CA GLN A 415 14.13 1.81 37.47
C GLN A 415 14.77 3.06 38.07
N ARG A 416 14.87 4.15 37.29
CA ARG A 416 15.48 5.42 37.71
C ARG A 416 14.53 6.61 37.66
N SER A 417 13.33 6.50 37.08
CA SER A 417 12.46 7.66 36.90
C SER A 417 10.98 7.38 37.14
N TYR A 418 10.28 8.41 37.62
CA TYR A 418 8.81 8.47 37.71
C TYR A 418 8.36 9.73 36.98
N ARG A 419 7.64 9.57 35.87
CA ARG A 419 7.17 10.67 35.03
C ARG A 419 5.65 10.66 34.95
N GLY A 420 5.04 11.80 35.22
CA GLY A 420 3.62 12.05 34.96
C GLY A 420 3.48 13.29 34.08
N GLU A 421 2.62 13.24 33.07
CA GLU A 421 2.35 14.39 32.23
C GLU A 421 0.89 14.48 31.78
N ILE A 422 0.45 15.72 31.58
CA ILE A 422 -0.80 16.07 30.93
C ILE A 422 -0.47 16.94 29.73
N LEU A 423 -1.00 16.56 28.57
CA LEU A 423 -0.80 17.24 27.30
C LEU A 423 -2.16 17.65 26.73
N TYR A 424 -2.35 18.95 26.55
CA TYR A 424 -3.47 19.55 25.84
C TYR A 424 -3.01 20.15 24.52
N GLU A 425 -3.76 19.92 23.44
CA GLU A 425 -3.49 20.52 22.13
C GLU A 425 -4.75 21.20 21.57
N ASP A 426 -4.55 22.33 20.90
CA ASP A 426 -5.52 22.95 20.00
C ASP A 426 -4.86 23.07 18.61
N PRO A 427 -5.22 22.19 17.65
CA PRO A 427 -4.59 22.15 16.33
C PRO A 427 -4.96 23.36 15.45
N PHE A 428 -6.00 24.11 15.82
CA PHE A 428 -6.47 25.29 15.10
C PHE A 428 -6.73 26.43 16.07
N PHE A 429 -5.69 26.82 16.83
CA PHE A 429 -5.79 27.81 17.88
C PHE A 429 -6.38 29.12 17.35
N PHE A 430 -7.45 29.60 17.98
CA PHE A 430 -8.26 30.74 17.53
C PHE A 430 -8.73 30.67 16.06
N ASP A 431 -9.05 29.47 15.56
CA ASP A 431 -9.46 29.23 14.18
C ASP A 431 -8.42 29.67 13.14
N THR A 432 -7.13 29.58 13.51
CA THR A 432 -6.00 29.87 12.64
C THR A 432 -5.21 28.61 12.31
N ASP A 433 -4.16 28.74 11.48
CA ASP A 433 -3.23 27.64 11.19
C ASP A 433 -2.13 27.52 12.26
N PHE A 434 -2.30 28.16 13.43
CA PHE A 434 -1.43 27.97 14.58
C PHE A 434 -1.87 26.76 15.40
N VAL A 435 -0.90 25.93 15.80
CA VAL A 435 -1.09 24.85 16.76
C VAL A 435 -0.65 25.35 18.13
N PHE A 436 -1.52 25.21 19.12
CA PHE A 436 -1.18 25.48 20.51
C PHE A 436 -1.06 24.19 21.30
N THR A 437 0.01 24.06 22.06
CA THR A 437 0.25 22.91 22.92
C THR A 437 0.57 23.39 24.33
N ALA A 438 -0.14 22.84 25.31
CA ALA A 438 0.11 23.06 26.73
C ALA A 438 0.47 21.72 27.38
N ARG A 439 1.67 21.64 27.94
CA ARG A 439 2.19 20.46 28.65
C ARG A 439 2.49 20.82 30.09
N VAL A 440 1.93 20.04 31.00
CA VAL A 440 2.29 20.06 32.43
C VAL A 440 2.88 18.71 32.77
N PHE A 441 4.05 18.70 33.42
CA PHE A 441 4.76 17.46 33.72
C PHE A 441 5.39 17.50 35.12
N ALA A 442 5.47 16.34 35.74
CA ALA A 442 6.22 16.05 36.95
C ALA A 442 7.20 14.91 36.63
N LEU A 443 8.46 15.06 37.03
CA LEU A 443 9.51 14.07 36.83
C LEU A 443 10.35 13.96 38.09
N THR A 444 10.40 12.77 38.67
CA THR A 444 11.45 12.40 39.61
C THR A 444 12.45 11.53 38.87
N PHE A 445 13.73 11.85 38.96
CA PHE A 445 14.81 11.07 38.36
C PHE A 445 15.92 10.85 39.38
N ASP A 446 16.37 9.61 39.50
CA ASP A 446 17.47 9.21 40.37
C ASP A 446 18.77 9.10 39.57
N TYR A 447 19.66 10.06 39.80
CA TYR A 447 20.98 10.11 39.18
C TYR A 447 22.00 9.46 40.10
N ASP A 448 23.16 9.12 39.56
CA ASP A 448 24.28 8.65 40.37
C ASP A 448 24.73 9.75 41.35
N GLY A 449 24.29 9.64 42.61
CA GLY A 449 24.67 10.52 43.71
C GLY A 449 23.63 11.57 44.12
N TYR A 450 22.51 11.74 43.41
CA TYR A 450 21.43 12.65 43.84
C TYR A 450 20.09 12.31 43.19
N THR A 451 19.00 12.64 43.88
CA THR A 451 17.66 12.56 43.29
C THR A 451 17.19 13.96 42.89
N LYS A 452 16.64 14.08 41.70
CA LYS A 452 16.09 15.33 41.16
C LYS A 452 14.59 15.21 41.00
N PHE A 453 13.85 16.13 41.60
CA PHE A 453 12.43 16.33 41.29
C PHE A 453 12.28 17.61 40.47
N GLU A 454 11.54 17.50 39.37
CA GLU A 454 11.16 18.60 38.49
C GLU A 454 9.64 18.62 38.35
N LEU A 455 9.03 19.78 38.60
CA LEU A 455 7.68 20.09 38.17
C LEU A 455 7.77 21.24 37.18
N GLY A 456 7.07 21.13 36.05
CA GLY A 456 7.20 22.12 34.99
C GLY A 456 5.96 22.27 34.11
N GLY A 457 5.89 23.44 33.49
CA GLY A 457 4.86 23.80 32.50
C GLY A 457 5.50 24.35 31.23
N ARG A 458 5.06 23.85 30.08
CA ARG A 458 5.51 24.30 28.76
C ARG A 458 4.31 24.67 27.91
N PHE A 459 4.39 25.85 27.31
CA PHE A 459 3.46 26.29 26.29
C PHE A 459 4.21 26.47 24.98
N GLU A 460 3.62 25.97 23.91
CA GLU A 460 4.18 26.00 22.57
C GLU A 460 3.11 26.50 21.61
N LEU A 461 3.51 27.43 20.76
CA LEU A 461 2.71 27.92 19.65
C LEU A 461 3.53 27.68 18.39
N SER A 462 3.03 26.82 17.50
CA SER A 462 3.69 26.51 16.23
C SER A 462 2.85 26.88 15.04
N ARG A 463 3.49 27.16 13.91
CA ARG A 463 2.83 27.38 12.63
C ARG A 463 3.75 26.93 11.49
N LYS A 464 3.19 26.18 10.55
CA LYS A 464 3.87 25.87 9.30
C LYS A 464 4.00 27.13 8.43
N ILE A 465 5.22 27.42 7.99
CA ILE A 465 5.50 28.53 7.07
C ILE A 465 5.53 28.02 5.63
N THR A 466 6.16 26.87 5.41
CA THR A 466 6.20 26.20 4.10
C THR A 466 5.84 24.72 4.24
N LYS A 467 5.90 23.96 3.14
CA LYS A 467 5.76 22.49 3.20
C LYS A 467 6.86 21.83 4.03
N TYR A 468 8.01 22.49 4.18
CA TYR A 468 9.20 21.96 4.85
C TYR A 468 9.60 22.74 6.11
N ASP A 469 9.12 23.97 6.28
CA ASP A 469 9.54 24.87 7.37
C ASP A 469 8.41 25.11 8.37
N GLU A 470 8.75 25.06 9.66
CA GLU A 470 7.85 25.33 10.78
C GLU A 470 8.45 26.40 11.70
N ALA A 471 7.69 27.47 11.97
CA ALA A 471 8.02 28.42 13.02
C ALA A 471 7.51 27.90 14.36
N LEU A 472 8.41 27.84 15.33
CA LEU A 472 8.14 27.34 16.67
C LEU A 472 8.44 28.44 17.68
N PHE A 473 7.40 28.89 18.39
CA PHE A 473 7.55 29.77 19.54
C PHE A 473 7.33 28.95 20.80
N ARG A 474 8.42 28.68 21.51
CA ARG A 474 8.42 27.90 22.75
C ARG A 474 8.64 28.80 23.94
N ARG A 475 7.80 28.66 24.96
CA ARG A 475 8.00 29.29 26.26
C ARG A 475 7.87 28.25 27.37
N VAL A 476 8.98 28.03 28.07
CA VAL A 476 8.96 27.34 29.36
C VAL A 476 8.49 28.35 30.39
N VAL A 477 7.32 28.12 30.99
CA VAL A 477 6.72 29.09 31.92
C VAL A 477 7.27 28.92 33.31
N TRP A 478 7.57 27.69 33.72
CA TRP A 478 8.15 27.43 35.04
C TRP A 478 8.76 26.02 35.11
N THR A 479 9.86 25.91 35.86
CA THR A 479 10.50 24.66 36.27
C THR A 479 11.06 24.85 37.67
N SER A 480 10.62 24.08 38.66
CA SER A 480 11.28 24.06 39.98
C SER A 480 12.07 22.77 40.17
N PRO A 481 13.40 22.78 40.02
CA PRO A 481 14.23 21.67 40.44
C PRO A 481 14.40 21.72 41.96
N THR A 482 14.07 20.62 42.63
CA THR A 482 14.52 20.39 44.02
C THR A 482 15.48 19.21 44.02
N HIS A 483 16.67 19.44 44.55
CA HIS A 483 17.69 18.42 44.75
C HIS A 483 17.57 17.89 46.18
N LYS A 484 17.58 16.56 46.34
CA LYS A 484 17.70 15.89 47.63
C LYS A 484 18.87 14.93 47.63
#